data_AF-A0A6G3X5A0-F1
#
_entry.id   AF-A0A6G3X5A0-F1
#
_cell.length_a   1.000
_cell.length_b   1.000
_cell.length_c   1.000
_cell.angle_alpha   90.00
_cell.angle_beta   90.00
_cell.angle_gamma   90.00
#
_symmetry.space_group_name_H-M   'P 1'
#
loop_
_entity.id
_entity.type
_entity.pdbx_description
1 polymer ?
#
loop_
_entity_poly.entity_id
_entity_poly.type
_entity_poly.pdbx_seq_one_letter_code
_entity_poly.pdbx_strand_id
1 'polypeptide(L)'
;DFPRLGMPTPVTEEAPRILSLWQGSWAAALVTGVLVWGLILWSVFFHRRSRTKVEVPPQTRYNMPIEALYTVVPLIIVSVLFYFTARDESKLLELSDKPAHTINVVGFQWSW
;
A
#
# COMPACT_ATOMS: atom_id res chain seq x y z
N ASP A 1 -7.28 -2.09 -18.68
CA ASP A 1 -6.47 -1.06 -18.00
C ASP A 1 -6.90 -0.86 -16.57
N PHE A 2 -5.97 -0.94 -15.62
CA PHE A 2 -6.22 -0.55 -14.23
C PHE A 2 -6.41 0.97 -14.16
N PRO A 3 -7.34 1.50 -13.35
CA PRO A 3 -7.52 2.94 -13.22
C PRO A 3 -6.23 3.60 -12.70
N ARG A 4 -5.99 4.85 -13.09
CA ARG A 4 -4.81 5.62 -12.67
C ARG A 4 -4.91 6.16 -11.24
N LEU A 5 -6.09 6.09 -10.63
CA LEU A 5 -6.35 6.47 -9.24
C LEU A 5 -5.76 7.85 -8.89
N GLY A 6 -6.07 8.85 -9.73
CA GLY A 6 -5.64 10.24 -9.55
C GLY A 6 -4.31 10.62 -10.20
N MET A 7 -3.53 9.67 -10.76
CA MET A 7 -2.28 9.99 -11.44
C MET A 7 -2.48 10.54 -12.88
N PRO A 8 -1.66 11.53 -13.29
CA PRO A 8 -1.67 12.06 -14.66
C PRO A 8 -1.19 11.01 -15.68
N THR A 9 -1.31 11.32 -16.97
CA THR A 9 -0.85 10.41 -18.03
C THR A 9 0.68 10.41 -18.04
N PRO A 10 1.34 9.24 -18.10
CA PRO A 10 2.79 9.17 -18.23
C PRO A 10 3.29 9.92 -19.48
N VAL A 11 4.26 10.83 -19.29
CA VAL A 11 4.87 11.62 -20.38
C VAL A 11 6.37 11.35 -20.57
N THR A 12 6.98 10.59 -19.66
CA THR A 12 8.38 10.14 -19.73
C THR A 12 8.45 8.62 -19.81
N GLU A 13 9.59 8.07 -20.20
CA GLU A 13 9.82 6.61 -20.23
C GLU A 13 9.77 5.99 -18.82
N GLU A 14 10.08 6.79 -17.81
CA GLU A 14 10.08 6.38 -16.40
C GLU A 14 8.69 6.38 -15.74
N ALA A 15 7.81 7.28 -16.18
CA ALA A 15 6.49 7.46 -15.57
C ALA A 15 5.58 6.21 -15.59
N PRO A 16 5.60 5.33 -16.63
CA PRO A 16 4.86 4.06 -16.59
C PRO A 16 5.29 3.12 -15.46
N ARG A 17 6.59 3.09 -15.12
CA ARG A 17 7.10 2.30 -13.99
C ARG A 17 6.50 2.81 -12.68
N ILE A 18 6.55 4.12 -12.46
CA ILE A 18 5.97 4.77 -11.27
C ILE A 18 4.46 4.50 -11.19
N LEU A 19 3.75 4.61 -12.32
CA LEU A 19 2.31 4.34 -12.38
C LEU A 19 1.99 2.88 -12.04
N SER A 20 2.79 1.93 -12.52
CA SER A 20 2.59 0.51 -12.20
C SER A 20 2.79 0.21 -10.71
N LEU A 21 3.81 0.81 -10.08
CA LEU A 21 4.07 0.69 -8.65
C LEU A 21 2.93 1.31 -7.82
N TRP A 22 2.42 2.46 -8.24
CA TRP A 22 1.26 3.12 -7.63
C TRP A 22 0.00 2.26 -7.68
N GLN A 23 -0.31 1.70 -8.85
CA GLN A 23 -1.46 0.83 -9.04
C GLN A 23 -1.34 -0.45 -8.22
N GLY A 24 -0.16 -1.07 -8.18
CA GLY A 24 0.12 -2.22 -7.33
C GLY A 24 -0.05 -1.92 -5.84
N SER A 25 0.43 -0.75 -5.39
CA SER A 25 0.30 -0.29 -4.00
C SER A 25 -1.16 -0.10 -3.60
N TRP A 26 -1.95 0.54 -4.46
CA TRP A 26 -3.39 0.69 -4.24
C TRP A 26 -4.13 -0.64 -4.23
N ALA A 27 -3.77 -1.57 -5.12
CA ALA A 27 -4.37 -2.91 -5.11
C ALA A 27 -4.10 -3.62 -3.77
N ALA A 28 -2.86 -3.58 -3.27
CA ALA A 28 -2.51 -4.16 -1.96
C ALA A 28 -3.26 -3.47 -0.80
N ALA A 29 -3.36 -2.15 -0.83
CA ALA A 29 -4.11 -1.38 0.16
C ALA A 29 -5.60 -1.70 0.15
N LEU A 30 -6.22 -1.83 -1.03
CA LEU A 30 -7.64 -2.17 -1.17
C LEU A 30 -7.93 -3.59 -0.71
N VAL A 31 -7.09 -4.57 -1.05
CA VAL A 31 -7.23 -5.96 -0.56
C VAL A 31 -7.20 -5.99 0.96
N THR A 32 -6.24 -5.29 1.58
CA THR A 32 -6.13 -5.19 3.04
C THR A 32 -7.34 -4.48 3.65
N GLY A 33 -7.77 -3.37 3.04
CA GLY A 33 -8.93 -2.60 3.49
C GLY A 33 -10.23 -3.40 3.43
N VAL A 34 -10.49 -4.11 2.34
CA VAL A 34 -11.68 -4.96 2.18
C VAL A 34 -11.67 -6.11 3.20
N LEU A 35 -10.51 -6.72 3.46
CA LEU A 35 -10.38 -7.75 4.48
C LEU A 35 -10.76 -7.21 5.88
N VAL A 36 -10.20 -6.06 6.27
CA VAL A 36 -10.47 -5.46 7.58
C VAL A 36 -11.94 -5.01 7.68
N TRP A 37 -12.48 -4.35 6.67
CA TRP A 37 -13.89 -3.96 6.64
C TRP A 37 -14.81 -5.18 6.69
N GLY A 38 -14.48 -6.26 5.98
CA GLY A 38 -15.21 -7.52 6.03
C GLY A 38 -15.25 -8.09 7.45
N LEU A 39 -14.10 -8.13 8.15
CA LEU A 39 -14.02 -8.60 9.53
C LEU A 39 -14.80 -7.72 10.52
N ILE A 40 -14.76 -6.39 10.34
CA ILE A 40 -15.53 -5.44 11.16
C ILE A 40 -17.03 -5.67 10.96
N LEU A 41 -17.50 -5.68 9.70
CA LEU A 41 -18.90 -5.88 9.38
C LEU A 41 -19.37 -7.26 9.86
N TRP A 42 -18.56 -8.29 9.68
CA TRP A 42 -18.84 -9.62 10.19
C TRP A 42 -19.05 -9.61 11.72
N SER A 43 -18.13 -8.98 12.46
CA SER A 43 -18.24 -8.84 13.92
C SER A 43 -19.53 -8.11 14.32
N VAL A 44 -19.82 -6.98 13.68
CA VAL A 44 -21.02 -6.17 13.96
C VAL A 44 -22.31 -6.91 13.66
N PHE A 45 -22.40 -7.67 12.57
CA PHE A 45 -23.66 -8.33 12.17
C PHE A 45 -23.90 -9.67 12.85
N PHE A 46 -22.87 -10.50 13.04
CA PHE A 46 -22.99 -11.85 13.56
C PHE A 46 -22.86 -11.93 15.08
N HIS A 47 -22.01 -11.10 15.70
CA HIS A 47 -21.76 -11.16 17.14
C HIS A 47 -22.61 -10.17 17.94
N ARG A 48 -23.54 -9.45 17.29
CA ARG A 48 -24.46 -8.53 17.97
C ARG A 48 -25.40 -9.29 18.91
N ARG A 49 -25.53 -8.77 20.14
CA ARG A 49 -26.36 -9.31 21.25
C ARG A 49 -27.76 -9.77 20.84
N SER A 50 -28.44 -9.00 19.99
CA SER A 50 -29.78 -9.32 19.50
C SER A 50 -29.88 -10.68 18.79
N ARG A 51 -28.78 -11.20 18.24
CA ARG A 51 -28.74 -12.48 17.53
C ARG A 51 -28.21 -13.61 18.39
N THR A 52 -27.15 -13.37 19.16
CA THR A 52 -26.49 -14.41 19.92
C THR A 52 -27.26 -14.81 21.18
N LYS A 53 -28.11 -13.93 21.73
CA LYS A 53 -28.82 -14.11 23.02
C LYS A 53 -27.91 -14.45 24.21
N VAL A 54 -26.59 -14.28 24.06
CA VAL A 54 -25.58 -14.49 25.10
C VAL A 54 -25.50 -13.23 25.97
N GLU A 55 -25.63 -13.40 27.28
CA GLU A 55 -25.51 -12.29 28.25
C GLU A 55 -24.06 -12.00 28.61
N VAL A 56 -23.22 -13.03 28.75
CA VAL A 56 -21.79 -12.89 29.07
C VAL A 56 -20.96 -13.57 27.98
N PRO A 57 -20.15 -12.82 27.20
CA PRO A 57 -19.34 -13.41 26.15
C PRO A 57 -18.19 -14.25 26.73
N PRO A 58 -17.72 -15.26 25.98
CA PRO A 58 -16.54 -16.04 26.38
C PRO A 58 -15.32 -15.13 26.51
N GLN A 59 -14.66 -15.17 27.67
CA GLN A 59 -13.46 -14.38 27.96
C GLN A 59 -12.20 -15.15 27.56
N THR A 60 -11.84 -15.10 26.28
CA THR A 60 -10.55 -15.63 25.82
C THR A 60 -9.48 -14.55 25.93
N ARG A 61 -8.44 -14.78 26.76
CA ARG A 61 -7.42 -13.76 27.06
C ARG A 61 -6.21 -13.77 26.11
N TYR A 62 -5.81 -14.94 25.60
CA TYR A 62 -4.62 -15.08 24.76
C TYR A 62 -4.81 -16.13 23.66
N ASN A 63 -4.30 -15.84 22.46
CA ASN A 63 -4.25 -16.79 21.35
C ASN A 63 -2.94 -16.60 20.58
N MET A 64 -1.84 -17.11 21.13
CA MET A 64 -0.49 -16.93 20.58
C MET A 64 -0.38 -17.19 19.06
N PRO A 65 -1.02 -18.24 18.48
CA PRO A 65 -1.01 -18.44 17.03
C PRO A 65 -1.61 -17.29 16.21
N ILE A 66 -2.76 -16.72 16.62
CA ILE A 66 -3.37 -15.62 15.87
C ILE A 66 -2.57 -14.33 16.03
N GLU A 67 -1.95 -14.14 17.19
CA GLU A 67 -1.08 -13.01 17.46
C GLU A 67 0.14 -13.01 16.55
N ALA A 68 0.80 -14.16 16.41
CA ALA A 68 1.89 -14.33 15.45
C ALA A 68 1.44 -14.05 14.01
N LEU A 69 0.23 -14.49 13.62
CA LEU A 69 -0.30 -14.29 12.27
C LEU A 69 -0.43 -12.80 11.92
N TYR A 70 -1.14 -12.01 12.75
CA TYR A 70 -1.36 -10.60 12.45
C TYR A 70 -0.12 -9.72 12.66
N THR A 71 0.96 -10.24 13.24
CA THR A 71 2.25 -9.55 13.29
C THR A 71 3.11 -9.86 12.07
N VAL A 72 3.23 -11.14 11.70
CA VAL A 72 4.12 -11.57 10.60
C VAL A 72 3.54 -11.19 9.23
N VAL A 73 2.23 -11.31 9.04
CA VAL A 73 1.61 -11.01 7.74
C VAL A 73 1.80 -9.55 7.31
N PRO A 74 1.52 -8.53 8.15
CA PRO A 74 1.79 -7.13 7.78
C PRO A 74 3.28 -6.86 7.52
N LEU A 75 4.18 -7.51 8.26
CA LEU A 75 5.62 -7.36 8.04
C LEU A 75 6.03 -7.86 6.64
N ILE A 76 5.49 -9.00 6.20
CA ILE A 76 5.73 -9.53 4.85
C ILE A 76 5.17 -8.58 3.79
N ILE A 77 3.95 -8.08 3.97
CA ILE A 77 3.32 -7.14 3.01
C ILE A 77 4.21 -5.91 2.81
N VAL A 78 4.66 -5.29 3.90
CA VAL A 78 5.54 -4.10 3.85
C VAL A 78 6.89 -4.44 3.24
N SER A 79 7.46 -5.59 3.59
CA SER A 79 8.77 -6.02 3.07
C SER A 79 8.75 -6.24 1.55
N VAL A 80 7.68 -6.85 1.02
CA VAL A 80 7.48 -7.04 -0.42
C VAL A 80 7.30 -5.69 -1.13
N LEU A 81 6.46 -4.81 -0.58
CA LEU A 81 6.26 -3.47 -1.13
C LEU A 81 7.58 -2.68 -1.17
N PHE A 82 8.33 -2.72 -0.08
CA PHE A 82 9.64 -2.07 0.04
C PHE A 82 10.63 -2.58 -1.00
N TYR A 83 10.71 -3.90 -1.20
CA TYR A 83 11.60 -4.48 -2.21
C TYR A 83 11.32 -3.94 -3.62
N PHE A 84 10.03 -3.87 -4.01
CA PHE A 84 9.67 -3.32 -5.32
C PHE A 84 9.97 -1.82 -5.43
N THR A 85 9.70 -1.05 -4.37
CA THR A 85 10.03 0.37 -4.32
C THR A 85 11.53 0.61 -4.49
N ALA A 86 12.37 -0.06 -3.70
CA ALA A 86 13.82 0.11 -3.74
C ALA A 86 14.42 -0.28 -5.11
N ARG A 87 13.89 -1.35 -5.71
CA ARG A 87 14.27 -1.78 -7.06
C ARG A 87 13.95 -0.73 -8.11
N ASP A 88 12.74 -0.18 -8.06
CA ASP A 88 12.28 0.80 -9.06
C ASP A 88 12.97 2.14 -8.86
N GLU A 89 13.16 2.60 -7.62
CA GLU A 89 13.95 3.79 -7.27
C GLU A 89 15.37 3.71 -7.85
N SER A 90 16.05 2.58 -7.66
CA SER A 90 17.41 2.38 -8.16
C SER A 90 17.52 2.56 -9.67
N LYS A 91 16.48 2.19 -10.43
CA LYS A 91 16.42 2.38 -11.88
C LYS A 91 16.07 3.81 -12.27
N LEU A 92 15.15 4.43 -11.54
CA LEU A 92 14.71 5.80 -11.79
C LEU A 92 15.83 6.83 -11.55
N LEU A 93 16.77 6.50 -10.66
CA LEU A 93 17.93 7.33 -10.34
C LEU A 93 19.14 7.06 -11.26
N GLU A 94 19.05 6.10 -12.17
CA GLU A 94 20.12 5.79 -13.11
C GLU A 94 20.27 6.93 -14.14
N LEU A 95 21.45 7.56 -14.16
CA LEU A 95 21.76 8.64 -15.09
C LEU A 95 22.61 8.11 -16.23
N SER A 96 22.33 8.55 -17.45
CA SER A 96 23.19 8.28 -18.60
C SER A 96 24.51 9.04 -18.46
N ASP A 97 25.63 8.35 -18.69
CA ASP A 97 26.97 8.96 -18.76
C ASP A 97 27.09 9.99 -19.90
N LYS A 98 26.18 9.94 -20.88
CA LYS A 98 26.16 10.84 -22.05
C LYS A 98 24.76 11.44 -22.22
N PRO A 99 24.39 12.43 -21.38
CA PRO A 99 23.11 13.11 -21.55
C PRO A 99 23.12 13.97 -22.82
N ALA A 100 22.00 14.01 -23.54
CA ALA A 100 21.85 14.90 -24.70
C ALA A 100 21.86 16.38 -24.29
N HIS A 101 21.26 16.69 -23.14
CA HIS A 101 21.18 18.03 -22.57
C HIS A 101 21.35 18.00 -21.05
N THR A 102 22.00 19.01 -20.50
CA THR A 102 22.09 19.26 -19.06
C THR A 102 21.49 20.62 -18.76
N ILE A 103 20.46 20.65 -17.92
CA ILE A 103 19.72 21.87 -17.57
C ILE A 103 20.00 22.18 -16.10
N ASN A 104 20.54 23.36 -15.81
CA ASN A 104 20.73 23.85 -14.45
C ASN A 104 19.51 24.64 -13.99
N VAL A 105 18.89 24.23 -12.89
CA VAL A 105 17.69 24.87 -12.32
C VAL A 105 18.05 25.49 -10.97
N VAL A 106 17.86 26.80 -10.80
CA VAL A 106 18.25 27.54 -9.58
C VAL A 106 17.03 28.15 -8.91
N GLY A 107 16.53 27.53 -7.84
CA GLY A 107 15.43 28.09 -7.06
C GLY A 107 15.83 29.34 -6.27
N PHE A 108 14.98 30.38 -6.28
CA PHE A 108 15.07 31.55 -5.41
C PHE A 108 13.70 31.89 -4.79
N GLN A 109 13.65 32.89 -3.90
CA GLN A 109 12.41 33.18 -3.18
C GLN A 109 11.27 33.53 -4.15
N TRP A 110 10.22 32.71 -4.14
CA TRP A 110 9.03 32.79 -5.01
C TRP A 110 9.26 32.54 -6.52
N SER A 111 10.39 31.96 -6.93
CA SER A 111 10.61 31.60 -8.34
C SER A 111 11.67 30.49 -8.49
N TRP A 112 11.85 30.06 -9.74
CA TRP A 112 12.96 29.26 -10.22
C TRP A 112 13.76 30.04 -11.27
#